data_AF-A0A7D9JSC3-F1
#
_entry.id   AF-A0A7D9JSC3-F1
#
_cell.length_a   1.000
_cell.length_b   1.000
_cell.length_c   1.000
_cell.angle_alpha   90.00
_cell.angle_beta   90.00
_cell.angle_gamma   90.00
#
_symmetry.space_group_name_H-M   'P 1'
#
loop_
_entity.id
_entity.type
_entity.pdbx_description
1 polymer ?
#
loop_
_entity_poly.entity_id
_entity_poly.type
_entity_poly.pdbx_seq_one_letter_code
_entity_poly.pdbx_strand_id
1 'polypeptide(L)'
;MKIARDLERKSYSIAKQKEHLSFNHELKNAKVLPKSLRFTPPVVCREGTEIMSKAGWSFLRLRIQHSHHKIKRKQDEYHDNLNILSNILSPEHLKDLQDVVKYNSDKMKDTIKTKHEQKLNSLGVIKNTEAYVDKSRW
;
A
#
# COMPACT_ATOMS: atom_id res chain seq x y z
N MET A 1 12.28 -22.85 -15.19
CA MET A 1 12.16 -22.08 -13.92
C MET A 1 11.77 -20.60 -14.07
N LYS A 2 11.24 -20.12 -15.21
CA LYS A 2 10.83 -18.71 -15.37
C LYS A 2 9.49 -18.40 -14.69
N ILE A 3 8.51 -19.30 -14.84
CA ILE A 3 7.13 -19.11 -14.35
C ILE A 3 7.07 -19.04 -12.82
N ALA A 4 7.80 -19.91 -12.10
CA ALA A 4 7.87 -19.87 -10.63
C ALA A 4 8.46 -18.55 -10.11
N ARG A 5 9.49 -17.99 -10.77
CA ARG A 5 10.04 -16.68 -10.42
C ARG A 5 9.04 -15.55 -10.74
N ASP A 6 8.31 -15.67 -11.84
CA ASP A 6 7.29 -14.71 -12.20
C ASP A 6 6.13 -14.73 -11.19
N LEU A 7 5.71 -15.91 -10.72
CA LEU A 7 4.74 -16.10 -9.64
C LEU A 7 5.18 -15.34 -8.37
N GLU A 8 6.42 -15.55 -7.93
CA GLU A 8 7.00 -14.85 -6.78
C GLU A 8 6.97 -13.32 -6.96
N ARG A 9 7.43 -12.84 -8.12
CA ARG A 9 7.41 -11.41 -8.46
C ARG A 9 6.00 -10.82 -8.44
N LYS A 10 4.99 -11.56 -8.94
CA LYS A 10 3.58 -11.11 -8.86
C LYS A 10 3.12 -11.05 -7.42
N SER A 11 3.41 -12.08 -6.61
CA SER A 11 3.07 -12.09 -5.18
C SER A 11 3.63 -10.87 -4.45
N TYR A 12 4.91 -10.55 -4.67
CA TYR A 12 5.54 -9.34 -4.10
C TYR A 12 4.86 -8.06 -4.57
N SER A 13 4.54 -7.98 -5.87
CA SER A 13 3.84 -6.82 -6.41
C SER A 13 2.46 -6.67 -5.78
N ILE A 14 1.72 -7.76 -5.55
CA ILE A 14 0.41 -7.74 -4.89
C ILE A 14 0.55 -7.23 -3.46
N ALA A 15 1.44 -7.85 -2.67
CA ALA A 15 1.71 -7.46 -1.28
C ALA A 15 2.06 -5.97 -1.18
N LYS A 16 3.00 -5.50 -2.02
CA LYS A 16 3.38 -4.09 -2.12
C LYS A 16 2.19 -3.17 -2.44
N GLN A 17 1.36 -3.52 -3.42
CA GLN A 17 0.21 -2.68 -3.79
C GLN A 17 -0.85 -2.65 -2.68
N LYS A 18 -1.07 -3.76 -1.96
CA LYS A 18 -1.98 -3.80 -0.80
C LYS A 18 -1.51 -2.88 0.31
N GLU A 19 -0.22 -2.90 0.66
CA GLU A 19 0.30 -1.99 1.68
C GLU A 19 0.24 -0.51 1.25
N HIS A 20 0.50 -0.21 -0.02
CA HIS A 20 0.31 1.15 -0.53
C HIS A 20 -1.14 1.59 -0.50
N LEU A 21 -2.07 0.67 -0.76
CA LEU A 21 -3.51 0.93 -0.70
C LEU A 21 -3.93 1.25 0.74
N SER A 22 -3.54 0.42 1.72
CA SER A 22 -3.79 0.65 3.15
C SER A 22 -3.29 2.03 3.58
N PHE A 23 -2.03 2.34 3.28
CA PHE A 23 -1.43 3.65 3.58
C PHE A 23 -2.22 4.82 2.98
N ASN A 24 -2.65 4.72 1.71
CA ASN A 24 -3.43 5.79 1.08
C ASN A 24 -4.82 5.94 1.71
N HIS A 25 -5.44 4.85 2.17
CA HIS A 25 -6.70 4.91 2.91
C HIS A 25 -6.53 5.59 4.27
N GLU A 26 -5.46 5.28 5.01
CA GLU A 26 -5.16 5.93 6.29
C GLU A 26 -4.94 7.43 6.11
N LEU A 27 -4.20 7.86 5.09
CA LEU A 27 -4.05 9.27 4.74
C LEU A 27 -5.39 9.95 4.44
N LYS A 28 -6.26 9.27 3.68
CA LYS A 28 -7.60 9.77 3.36
C LYS A 28 -8.45 9.92 4.62
N ASN A 29 -8.44 8.93 5.50
CA ASN A 29 -9.23 8.92 6.74
C ASN A 29 -8.73 10.00 7.72
N ALA A 30 -7.41 10.17 7.82
CA ALA A 30 -6.78 11.19 8.66
C ALA A 30 -6.87 12.60 8.08
N LYS A 31 -7.44 12.78 6.87
CA LYS A 31 -7.49 14.05 6.14
C LYS A 31 -6.11 14.69 5.95
N VAL A 32 -5.07 13.86 5.78
CA VAL A 32 -3.71 14.31 5.49
C VAL A 32 -3.35 14.03 4.03
N LEU A 33 -3.03 15.09 3.27
CA LEU A 33 -2.44 14.93 1.94
C LEU A 33 -0.94 14.66 2.04
N PRO A 34 -0.40 13.63 1.35
CA PRO A 34 1.03 13.40 1.28
C PRO A 34 1.70 14.52 0.46
N LYS A 35 2.96 14.86 0.77
CA LYS A 35 3.70 15.94 0.08
C LYS A 35 3.68 15.84 -1.45
N SER A 36 3.72 14.62 -1.98
CA SER A 36 3.68 14.35 -3.43
C SER A 36 2.36 14.75 -4.12
N LEU A 37 1.30 15.03 -3.35
CA LEU A 37 -0.01 15.45 -3.85
C LEU A 37 -0.41 16.83 -3.30
N ARG A 38 0.54 17.58 -2.75
CA ARG A 38 0.35 18.98 -2.37
C ARG A 38 0.84 19.83 -3.53
N PHE A 39 -0.07 20.57 -4.14
CA PHE A 39 0.23 21.46 -5.26
C PHE A 39 0.34 22.90 -4.76
N THR A 40 1.30 23.63 -5.33
CA THR A 40 1.43 25.07 -5.09
C THR A 40 0.61 25.80 -6.16
N PRO A 41 -0.32 26.70 -5.78
CA PRO A 41 -1.08 27.43 -6.77
C PRO A 41 -0.16 28.40 -7.53
N PRO A 42 -0.38 28.62 -8.85
CA PRO A 42 0.40 29.58 -9.64
C PRO A 42 0.23 31.01 -9.15
N VAL A 43 -0.96 31.32 -8.62
CA VAL A 43 -1.30 32.58 -7.97
C VAL A 43 -1.65 32.28 -6.53
N VAL A 44 -0.94 32.92 -5.58
CA VAL A 44 -1.16 32.72 -4.15
C VAL A 44 -2.40 33.51 -3.72
N CYS A 45 -3.56 32.91 -3.92
CA CYS A 45 -4.85 33.38 -3.42
C CYS A 45 -5.60 32.26 -2.71
N ARG A 46 -6.67 32.63 -2.00
CA ARG A 46 -7.50 31.67 -1.26
C ARG A 46 -8.13 30.66 -2.21
N GLU A 47 -8.71 31.13 -3.30
CA GLU A 47 -9.38 30.32 -4.33
C GLU A 47 -8.39 29.36 -4.99
N GLY A 48 -7.20 29.84 -5.34
CA GLY A 48 -6.12 29.02 -5.90
C GLY A 48 -5.69 27.90 -4.95
N THR A 49 -5.57 28.22 -3.66
CA THR A 49 -5.23 27.24 -2.62
C THR A 49 -6.34 26.18 -2.45
N GLU A 50 -7.60 26.61 -2.47
CA GLU A 50 -8.76 25.70 -2.40
C GLU A 50 -8.82 24.76 -3.61
N ILE A 51 -8.60 25.27 -4.82
CA ILE A 51 -8.55 24.47 -6.06
C ILE A 51 -7.42 23.43 -5.98
N MET A 52 -6.23 23.84 -5.57
CA MET A 52 -5.08 22.94 -5.45
C MET A 52 -5.29 21.85 -4.39
N SER A 53 -5.91 22.20 -3.26
CA SER A 53 -6.29 21.22 -2.24
C SER A 53 -7.29 20.19 -2.79
N LYS A 54 -8.35 20.65 -3.49
CA LYS A 54 -9.34 19.77 -4.14
C LYS A 54 -8.68 18.84 -5.16
N ALA A 55 -7.74 19.37 -5.96
CA ALA A 55 -6.97 18.57 -6.91
C ALA A 55 -6.15 17.47 -6.20
N GLY A 56 -5.43 17.82 -5.13
CA GLY A 56 -4.68 16.87 -4.29
C GLY A 56 -5.52 15.70 -3.82
N TRP A 57 -6.72 15.99 -3.30
CA TRP A 57 -7.66 14.97 -2.84
C TRP A 57 -8.22 14.11 -3.98
N SER A 58 -8.47 14.69 -5.15
CA SER A 58 -8.89 13.95 -6.33
C SER A 58 -7.80 13.00 -6.84
N PHE A 59 -6.53 13.44 -6.86
CA PHE A 59 -5.42 12.55 -7.19
C PHE A 59 -5.20 11.44 -6.16
N LEU A 60 -5.41 11.70 -4.86
CA LEU A 60 -5.35 10.63 -3.85
C LEU A 60 -6.42 9.57 -4.10
N ARG A 61 -7.66 9.98 -4.44
CA ARG A 61 -8.75 9.05 -4.79
C ARG A 61 -8.40 8.24 -6.05
N LEU A 62 -7.87 8.88 -7.08
CA LEU A 62 -7.39 8.19 -8.29
C LEU A 62 -6.27 7.20 -7.97
N ARG A 63 -5.35 7.55 -7.07
CA ARG A 63 -4.27 6.64 -6.62
C ARG A 63 -4.82 5.38 -5.95
N ILE A 64 -5.80 5.53 -5.05
CA ILE A 64 -6.51 4.42 -4.40
C ILE A 64 -7.18 3.52 -5.45
N GLN A 65 -7.97 4.12 -6.35
CA GLN A 65 -8.63 3.39 -7.43
C GLN A 65 -7.62 2.63 -8.30
N HIS A 66 -6.53 3.28 -8.70
CA HIS A 66 -5.49 2.67 -9.52
C HIS A 66 -4.78 1.51 -8.81
N SER A 67 -4.56 1.62 -7.49
CA SER A 67 -4.06 0.51 -6.67
C SER A 67 -5.00 -0.69 -6.68
N HIS A 68 -6.33 -0.50 -6.53
CA HIS A 68 -7.29 -1.60 -6.65
C HIS A 68 -7.21 -2.31 -8.00
N HIS A 69 -7.20 -1.57 -9.10
CA HIS A 69 -7.10 -2.14 -10.45
C HIS A 69 -5.78 -2.91 -10.64
N LYS A 70 -4.67 -2.38 -10.14
CA LYS A 70 -3.37 -3.05 -10.17
C LYS A 70 -3.37 -4.35 -9.37
N ILE A 71 -3.96 -4.35 -8.17
CA ILE A 71 -4.08 -5.55 -7.34
C ILE A 71 -4.87 -6.63 -8.09
N LYS A 72 -6.06 -6.28 -8.60
CA LYS A 72 -6.92 -7.22 -9.34
C LYS A 72 -6.17 -7.85 -10.52
N ARG A 73 -5.63 -7.02 -11.43
CA ARG A 73 -4.88 -7.52 -12.59
C ARG A 73 -3.70 -8.42 -12.19
N LYS A 74 -2.97 -8.07 -11.12
CA LYS A 74 -1.83 -8.88 -10.66
C LYS A 74 -2.27 -10.19 -10.02
N GLN A 75 -3.43 -10.20 -9.36
CA GLN A 75 -4.04 -11.43 -8.86
C GLN A 75 -4.45 -12.33 -10.01
N ASP A 76 -5.06 -11.80 -11.07
CA ASP A 76 -5.42 -12.58 -12.26
C ASP A 76 -4.16 -13.23 -12.87
N GLU A 77 -3.12 -12.43 -13.13
CA GLU A 77 -1.81 -12.92 -13.62
C GLU A 77 -1.14 -13.95 -12.68
N TYR A 78 -1.37 -13.85 -11.36
CA TYR A 78 -0.85 -14.80 -10.37
C TYR A 78 -1.58 -16.14 -10.45
N HIS A 79 -2.91 -16.13 -10.59
CA HIS A 79 -3.70 -17.36 -10.73
C HIS A 79 -3.41 -18.06 -12.06
N ASP A 80 -3.22 -17.31 -13.15
CA ASP A 80 -2.81 -17.89 -14.44
C ASP A 80 -1.48 -18.64 -14.31
N ASN A 81 -0.50 -18.05 -13.63
CA ASN A 81 0.78 -18.71 -13.36
C ASN A 81 0.64 -19.96 -12.49
N LEU A 82 -0.23 -19.93 -11.47
CA LEU A 82 -0.51 -21.10 -10.64
C LEU A 82 -1.14 -22.23 -11.46
N ASN A 83 -2.11 -21.91 -12.33
CA ASN A 83 -2.76 -22.90 -13.19
C ASN A 83 -1.78 -23.54 -14.17
N ILE A 84 -0.83 -22.76 -14.71
CA ILE A 84 0.23 -23.33 -15.56
C ILE A 84 1.14 -24.25 -14.73
N LEU A 85 1.51 -23.84 -13.52
CA LEU A 85 2.38 -24.64 -12.65
C LEU A 85 1.71 -25.92 -12.14
N SER A 86 0.40 -25.91 -11.88
CA SER A 86 -0.35 -27.10 -11.46
C SER A 86 -0.41 -28.18 -12.54
N ASN A 87 -0.27 -27.82 -13.82
CA ASN A 87 -0.20 -28.77 -14.93
C ASN A 87 1.20 -29.39 -15.10
N ILE A 88 2.21 -28.86 -14.40
CA ILE A 88 3.62 -29.25 -14.55
C ILE A 88 4.16 -29.91 -13.28
N LEU A 89 3.73 -29.42 -12.12
CA LEU A 89 4.21 -29.87 -10.81
C LEU A 89 3.21 -30.82 -10.17
N SER A 90 3.73 -31.76 -9.36
CA SER A 90 2.87 -32.51 -8.45
C SER A 90 2.24 -31.57 -7.40
N PRO A 91 1.09 -31.94 -6.82
CA PRO A 91 0.41 -31.12 -5.82
C PRO A 91 1.30 -30.75 -4.62
N GLU A 92 2.17 -31.66 -4.18
CA GLU A 92 3.11 -31.43 -3.08
C GLU A 92 4.13 -30.34 -3.41
N HIS A 93 4.84 -30.46 -4.54
CA HIS A 93 5.82 -29.45 -4.96
C HIS A 93 5.18 -28.09 -5.26
N LEU A 94 3.95 -28.08 -5.76
CA LEU A 94 3.20 -26.84 -5.96
C LEU A 94 2.87 -26.16 -4.63
N LYS A 95 2.50 -26.94 -3.61
CA LYS A 95 2.23 -26.44 -2.26
C LYS A 95 3.47 -25.85 -1.63
N ASP A 96 4.59 -26.56 -1.67
CA ASP A 96 5.88 -26.07 -1.15
C ASP A 96 6.27 -24.74 -1.80
N LEU A 97 6.10 -24.63 -3.13
CA LEU A 97 6.35 -23.39 -3.85
C LEU A 97 5.43 -22.25 -3.38
N GLN A 98 4.14 -22.51 -3.17
CA GLN A 98 3.20 -21.51 -2.68
C GLN A 98 3.57 -21.05 -1.26
N ASP A 99 3.97 -21.96 -0.39
CA ASP A 99 4.36 -21.65 0.98
C ASP A 99 5.62 -20.77 1.02
N VAL A 100 6.62 -21.08 0.18
CA VAL A 100 7.83 -20.24 0.04
C VAL A 100 7.47 -18.85 -0.52
N VAL A 101 6.66 -18.78 -1.58
CA VAL A 101 6.25 -17.51 -2.17
C VAL A 101 5.45 -16.66 -1.19
N LYS A 102 4.58 -17.28 -0.39
CA LYS A 102 3.81 -16.62 0.66
C LYS A 102 4.73 -16.06 1.74
N TYR A 103 5.61 -16.89 2.30
CA TYR A 103 6.59 -16.48 3.32
C TYR A 103 7.41 -15.26 2.86
N ASN A 104 7.95 -15.31 1.65
CA ASN A 104 8.73 -14.20 1.12
C ASN A 104 7.89 -12.93 0.89
N SER A 105 6.64 -13.09 0.44
CA SER A 105 5.73 -11.96 0.23
C SER A 105 5.32 -11.29 1.55
N ASP A 106 5.14 -12.08 2.62
CA ASP A 106 4.82 -11.58 3.96
C ASP A 106 6.01 -10.81 4.56
N LYS A 107 7.23 -11.33 4.39
CA LYS A 107 8.45 -10.61 4.81
C LYS A 107 8.60 -9.25 4.12
N MET A 108 8.29 -9.17 2.83
CA MET A 108 8.27 -7.91 2.07
C MET A 108 7.16 -6.99 2.55
N LYS A 109 5.96 -7.53 2.78
CA LYS A 109 4.80 -6.80 3.30
C LYS A 109 5.17 -6.11 4.61
N ASP A 110 5.76 -6.83 5.56
CA ASP A 110 6.15 -6.28 6.87
C ASP A 110 7.17 -5.14 6.71
N THR A 111 8.16 -5.31 5.84
CA THR A 111 9.15 -4.27 5.53
C THR A 111 8.49 -2.98 5.00
N ILE A 112 7.49 -3.12 4.12
CA ILE A 112 6.78 -1.96 3.55
C ILE A 112 5.86 -1.34 4.60
N LYS A 113 5.16 -2.17 5.38
CA LYS A 113 4.28 -1.74 6.46
C LYS A 113 5.02 -0.88 7.47
N THR A 114 6.17 -1.33 7.97
CA THR A 114 7.01 -0.54 8.89
C THR A 114 7.41 0.82 8.31
N LYS A 115 7.77 0.87 7.02
CA LYS A 115 8.09 2.15 6.34
C LYS A 115 6.87 3.07 6.25
N HIS A 116 5.69 2.51 6.00
CA HIS A 116 4.45 3.29 5.97
C HIS A 116 4.08 3.81 7.36
N GLU A 117 4.18 2.98 8.40
CA GLU A 117 3.94 3.38 9.81
C GLU A 117 4.86 4.54 10.22
N GLN A 118 6.17 4.43 9.95
CA GLN A 118 7.12 5.51 10.19
C GLN A 118 6.73 6.80 9.45
N LYS A 119 6.25 6.66 8.21
CA LYS A 119 5.80 7.81 7.42
C LYS A 119 4.52 8.43 7.96
N LEU A 120 3.56 7.63 8.41
CA LEU A 120 2.32 8.12 9.03
C LEU A 120 2.61 8.85 10.35
N ASN A 121 3.50 8.31 11.17
CA ASN A 121 4.01 8.97 12.37
C ASN A 121 4.63 10.33 12.03
N SER A 122 5.51 10.37 11.02
CA SER A 122 6.15 11.62 10.57
C SER A 122 5.16 12.68 10.05
N LEU A 123 3.98 12.24 9.59
CA LEU A 123 2.91 13.09 9.10
C LEU A 123 1.90 13.48 10.20
N GLY A 124 2.10 13.02 11.44
CA GLY A 124 1.18 13.25 12.56
C GLY A 124 -0.18 12.54 12.41
N VAL A 125 -0.24 11.52 11.54
CA VAL A 125 -1.48 10.75 11.29
C VAL A 125 -1.79 9.84 12.47
N ILE A 126 -0.76 9.21 13.01
CA ILE A 126 -0.84 8.43 14.25
C ILE A 126 -0.58 9.42 15.38
N LYS A 127 -1.65 9.85 16.07
CA LYS A 127 -1.50 10.58 17.32
C LYS A 127 -1.10 9.56 18.38
N ASN A 128 0.10 9.70 18.95
CA ASN A 128 0.36 9.07 20.24
C ASN A 128 -0.62 9.69 21.23
N THR A 129 -1.70 8.98 21.54
CA THR A 129 -2.49 9.21 22.75
C THR A 129 -1.66 8.72 23.94
N GLU A 130 -0.53 9.38 24.21
CA GLU A 130 -0.09 9.43 25.59
C GLU A 130 -1.09 10.37 26.27
N ALA A 131 -2.01 9.79 27.03
CA ALA A 131 -2.86 10.56 27.92
C ALA A 131 -1.91 11.38 28.81
N TYR A 132 -1.95 12.70 28.67
CA TYR A 132 -1.28 13.59 29.61
C TYR A 132 -1.92 13.37 30.98
N VAL A 133 -1.25 12.60 31.83
CA VAL A 133 -1.58 12.49 33.25
C VAL A 133 -0.84 13.62 33.93
N ASP A 134 -1.58 14.65 34.34
CA ASP A 134 -1.08 15.70 35.21
C ASP A 134 -0.69 15.09 36.56
N LYS A 135 0.60 14.82 36.75
CA LYS A 135 1.16 14.27 37.98
C LYS A 135 1.09 15.24 39.17
N SER A 136 0.62 16.48 38.97
CA SER A 136 0.45 17.44 40.06
C SER A 136 -0.91 17.36 40.75
N ARG A 137 -1.81 16.48 40.28
CA ARG A 137 -3.16 16.32 40.84
C ARG A 137 -3.47 14.94 41.46
N TRP A 138 -2.48 14.05 41.62
CA TRP A 138 -2.61 12.77 42.33
C TRP A 138 -1.71 12.73 43.56
#